data_AF-A0A813GW04-F1
#
_entry.id   AF-A0A813GW04-F1
#
_cell.length_a   1.000
_cell.length_b   1.000
_cell.length_c   1.000
_cell.angle_alpha   90.00
_cell.angle_beta   90.00
_cell.angle_gamma   90.00
#
_symmetry.space_group_name_H-M   'P 1'
#
loop_
_entity.id
_entity.type
_entity.pdbx_description
1 polymer ?
#
loop_
_entity_poly.entity_id
_entity_poly.type
_entity_poly.pdbx_seq_one_letter_code
_entity_poly.pdbx_strand_id
1 'polypeptide(L)'
;MEAFESSAMQLPGYAAARAGAPLPTTAFSALSLRRPITRPVARPAMDVASSSSVVGTSSGSRWSSLATSESLSVATLTLAALVARGVGRGRARSWRVAASAATAVVEAPATEVSPAKVKALKDLFTDLLDVKVPKKLEVFLSVLQASDFSILGRDEWKTIGGDLHPFIIPVATIGALDDDLQVVGLMIREPNGATLRPDAYQVVSQRPRKSKYVEFISKDVDKYIMRRAEEATFRKEKEDLPIVEATSDVYDVRFTGKDRTALDKWLLLEVGPFPDVYKNLAVEHINKGDPKSGLVVADTMRETFGTSWAFPHAFVSWVMKNHFGKNELEDREVEAGHCAMMCFTSGYPLWTLEANR
;
A
#
# COMPACT_ATOMS: atom_id res chain seq x y z
N MET A 1 -15.54 33.86 62.17
CA MET A 1 -14.77 32.63 61.88
C MET A 1 -15.77 31.65 61.35
N GLU A 2 -15.88 31.65 60.02
CA GLU A 2 -16.93 31.02 59.25
C GLU A 2 -16.67 29.52 59.10
N ALA A 3 -17.71 28.74 59.31
CA ALA A 3 -17.81 27.34 58.91
C ALA A 3 -18.19 27.31 57.42
N PHE A 4 -17.48 26.52 56.62
CA PHE A 4 -17.91 26.17 55.27
C PHE A 4 -18.28 24.69 55.23
N GLU A 5 -19.57 24.47 55.04
CA GLU A 5 -20.25 23.19 54.94
C GLU A 5 -19.94 22.49 53.61
N SER A 6 -19.84 21.17 53.72
CA SER A 6 -19.69 20.21 52.63
C SER A 6 -21.03 20.07 51.88
N SER A 7 -21.06 20.50 50.61
CA SER A 7 -22.22 20.29 49.73
C SER A 7 -21.97 19.07 48.84
N ALA A 8 -22.53 17.93 49.26
CA ALA A 8 -22.60 16.71 48.47
C ALA A 8 -23.83 16.80 47.55
N MET A 9 -23.56 16.86 46.25
CA MET A 9 -24.56 16.96 45.18
C MET A 9 -25.26 15.59 45.00
N GLN A 10 -26.51 15.50 45.48
CA GLN A 10 -27.40 14.34 45.25
C GLN A 10 -27.98 14.38 43.84
N LEU A 11 -27.66 13.37 43.04
CA LEU A 11 -28.30 13.11 41.75
C LEU A 11 -29.62 12.33 41.96
N PRO A 12 -30.71 12.68 41.25
CA PRO A 12 -31.99 12.01 41.38
C PRO A 12 -31.99 10.60 40.76
N GLY A 13 -32.61 9.68 41.47
CA GLY A 13 -32.66 8.25 41.16
C GLY A 13 -33.43 7.91 39.89
N TYR A 14 -32.86 6.98 39.11
CA TYR A 14 -33.58 6.26 38.07
C TYR A 14 -34.11 4.94 38.63
N ALA A 15 -35.44 4.84 38.67
CA ALA A 15 -36.18 3.65 39.02
C ALA A 15 -36.07 2.59 37.91
N ALA A 16 -35.89 1.34 38.33
CA ALA A 16 -35.87 0.15 37.49
C ALA A 16 -37.28 -0.16 36.94
N ALA A 17 -37.40 -0.29 35.61
CA ALA A 17 -38.58 -0.87 34.97
C ALA A 17 -38.28 -2.30 34.51
N ARG A 18 -39.09 -3.23 35.00
CA ARG A 18 -39.10 -4.66 34.66
C ARG A 18 -39.71 -4.92 33.28
N ALA A 19 -39.16 -5.97 32.67
CA ALA A 19 -39.67 -6.90 31.66
C ALA A 19 -41.11 -6.76 31.11
N GLY A 20 -41.22 -6.88 29.78
CA GLY A 20 -42.14 -7.83 29.15
C GLY A 20 -43.17 -7.26 28.16
N ALA A 21 -42.85 -7.26 26.87
CA ALA A 21 -43.79 -7.59 25.78
C ALA A 21 -43.04 -7.62 24.41
N PRO A 22 -43.23 -8.68 23.58
CA PRO A 22 -42.70 -8.71 22.21
C PRO A 22 -43.62 -7.95 21.25
N LEU A 23 -43.04 -7.07 20.43
CA LEU A 23 -43.73 -6.37 19.35
C LEU A 23 -43.77 -7.22 18.06
N PRO A 24 -44.80 -7.05 17.22
CA PRO A 24 -45.08 -7.92 16.09
C PRO A 24 -44.21 -7.64 14.87
N THR A 25 -43.82 -8.73 14.20
CA THR A 25 -43.12 -8.79 12.92
C THR A 25 -44.02 -8.27 11.80
N THR A 26 -43.75 -7.08 11.27
CA THR A 26 -44.33 -6.62 10.00
C THR A 26 -43.33 -6.83 8.87
N ALA A 27 -43.70 -7.73 7.96
CA ALA A 27 -43.00 -8.01 6.73
C ALA A 27 -43.09 -6.81 5.77
N PHE A 28 -41.96 -6.16 5.51
CA PHE A 28 -41.83 -5.22 4.38
C PHE A 28 -41.43 -6.00 3.13
N SER A 29 -42.41 -6.33 2.30
CA SER A 29 -42.19 -6.76 0.91
C SER A 29 -41.79 -5.56 0.07
N ALA A 30 -40.50 -5.45 -0.26
CA ALA A 30 -40.03 -4.49 -1.25
C ALA A 30 -40.17 -5.09 -2.67
N LEU A 31 -41.19 -4.62 -3.39
CA LEU A 31 -41.28 -4.77 -4.85
C LEU A 31 -40.09 -4.07 -5.51
N SER A 32 -39.19 -4.85 -6.13
CA SER A 32 -38.16 -4.33 -7.03
C SER A 32 -38.59 -4.56 -8.48
N LEU A 33 -39.33 -3.58 -9.03
CA LEU A 33 -39.56 -3.46 -10.48
C LEU A 33 -38.48 -2.54 -11.06
N ARG A 34 -37.42 -3.10 -11.60
CA ARG A 34 -36.51 -2.38 -12.52
C ARG A 34 -36.66 -2.97 -13.92
N ARG A 35 -37.29 -2.19 -14.81
CA ARG A 35 -37.28 -2.39 -16.26
C ARG A 35 -35.88 -2.07 -16.81
N PRO A 36 -35.39 -2.81 -17.83
CA PRO A 36 -34.16 -2.44 -18.53
C PRO A 36 -34.43 -1.30 -19.51
N ILE A 37 -33.64 -0.23 -19.41
CA ILE A 37 -33.57 0.83 -20.43
C ILE A 37 -32.59 0.33 -21.51
N THR A 38 -33.12 -0.04 -22.66
CA THR A 38 -32.34 -0.20 -23.89
C THR A 38 -32.13 1.17 -24.52
N ARG A 39 -30.86 1.57 -24.73
CA ARG A 39 -30.49 2.68 -25.63
C ARG A 39 -29.74 2.11 -26.83
N PRO A 40 -30.11 2.45 -28.07
CA PRO A 40 -29.32 2.13 -29.25
C PRO A 40 -28.18 3.15 -29.42
N VAL A 41 -26.96 2.66 -29.65
CA VAL A 41 -25.84 3.49 -30.11
C VAL A 41 -25.78 3.36 -31.63
N ALA A 42 -26.23 4.39 -32.33
CA ALA A 42 -25.97 4.58 -33.74
C ALA A 42 -24.57 5.20 -33.92
N ARG A 43 -23.72 4.54 -34.71
CA ARG A 43 -22.47 5.11 -35.23
C ARG A 43 -22.76 5.91 -36.50
N PRO A 44 -22.22 7.12 -36.68
CA PRO A 44 -21.99 7.65 -38.01
C PRO A 44 -20.56 7.37 -38.48
N ALA A 45 -20.46 7.08 -39.77
CA ALA A 45 -19.25 6.87 -40.53
C ALA A 45 -18.40 8.15 -40.61
N MET A 46 -17.07 8.00 -40.51
CA MET A 46 -16.13 9.02 -40.95
C MET A 46 -15.87 8.82 -42.44
N ASP A 47 -16.25 9.81 -43.24
CA ASP A 47 -15.76 9.96 -44.60
C ASP A 47 -14.53 10.89 -44.64
N VAL A 48 -13.59 10.46 -45.45
CA VAL A 48 -12.34 11.10 -45.82
C VAL A 48 -12.63 12.20 -46.85
N ALA A 49 -12.15 13.43 -46.61
CA ALA A 49 -11.91 14.37 -47.70
C ALA A 49 -10.82 15.41 -47.34
N SER A 50 -9.81 15.41 -48.20
CA SER A 50 -8.66 16.30 -48.34
C SER A 50 -8.97 17.57 -49.14
N SER A 51 -8.40 18.72 -48.77
CA SER A 51 -7.99 19.86 -49.63
C SER A 51 -7.46 21.02 -48.74
N SER A 52 -6.16 21.30 -48.74
CA SER A 52 -5.41 22.26 -49.59
C SER A 52 -5.62 23.76 -49.26
N SER A 53 -4.61 24.30 -48.57
CA SER A 53 -3.94 25.61 -48.73
C SER A 53 -4.72 26.85 -49.21
N VAL A 54 -4.70 27.93 -48.42
CA VAL A 54 -4.47 29.31 -48.91
C VAL A 54 -3.70 30.13 -47.85
N VAL A 55 -2.75 30.89 -48.39
CA VAL A 55 -1.81 31.87 -47.81
C VAL A 55 -2.51 33.07 -47.15
N GLY A 56 -1.93 33.62 -46.08
CA GLY A 56 -2.34 34.91 -45.52
C GLY A 56 -1.34 35.48 -44.51
N THR A 57 -0.67 36.54 -44.92
CA THR A 57 0.47 37.21 -44.29
C THR A 57 0.12 38.25 -43.21
N SER A 58 1.10 38.48 -42.32
CA SER A 58 1.59 39.79 -41.84
C SER A 58 1.11 40.41 -40.52
N SER A 59 2.13 40.96 -39.84
CA SER A 59 2.15 42.02 -38.80
C SER A 59 1.63 41.62 -37.41
N GLY A 60 2.25 41.96 -36.28
CA GLY A 60 3.37 42.85 -35.98
C GLY A 60 3.21 43.34 -34.54
N SER A 61 4.29 43.32 -33.74
CA SER A 61 4.55 44.00 -32.44
C SER A 61 5.39 43.03 -31.57
N ARG A 62 6.72 43.13 -31.42
CA ARG A 62 7.59 44.24 -30.99
C ARG A 62 7.18 44.83 -29.64
N TRP A 63 7.60 44.19 -28.56
CA TRP A 63 8.11 44.87 -27.36
C TRP A 63 9.52 44.32 -27.10
N SER A 64 10.48 45.24 -27.08
CA SER A 64 11.89 45.01 -26.76
C SER A 64 12.22 45.78 -25.48
N SER A 65 13.32 45.35 -24.86
CA SER A 65 14.11 46.05 -23.82
C SER A 65 13.70 45.77 -22.37
N LEU A 66 14.60 45.63 -21.39
CA LEU A 66 16.07 45.71 -21.30
C LEU A 66 16.44 45.28 -19.87
N ALA A 67 17.50 44.48 -19.69
CA ALA A 67 18.41 44.40 -18.54
C ALA A 67 19.34 43.19 -18.78
N THR A 68 20.61 43.27 -19.22
CA THR A 68 21.83 43.78 -18.55
C THR A 68 21.88 43.48 -17.06
N SER A 69 22.90 42.88 -16.47
CA SER A 69 24.18 42.32 -16.93
C SER A 69 24.90 41.74 -15.70
N GLU A 70 25.94 40.94 -15.95
CA GLU A 70 27.06 40.60 -15.05
C GLU A 70 26.81 39.58 -13.92
N SER A 71 27.74 38.75 -13.48
CA SER A 71 28.94 38.04 -13.96
C SER A 71 29.66 37.50 -12.71
N LEU A 72 30.58 36.54 -12.88
CA LEU A 72 31.53 35.99 -11.89
C LEU A 72 30.93 34.94 -10.93
N SER A 73 31.56 33.79 -10.62
CA SER A 73 32.97 33.45 -10.69
C SER A 73 33.20 31.94 -10.90
N VAL A 74 34.27 31.68 -11.65
CA VAL A 74 34.95 30.41 -11.87
C VAL A 74 35.65 29.96 -10.59
N ALA A 75 35.57 28.67 -10.25
CA ALA A 75 36.52 28.02 -9.35
C ALA A 75 36.98 26.69 -9.96
N THR A 76 38.01 26.81 -10.80
CA THR A 76 38.97 25.77 -11.15
C THR A 76 39.77 25.36 -9.92
N LEU A 77 39.85 24.05 -9.64
CA LEU A 77 40.89 23.48 -8.78
C LEU A 77 41.62 22.38 -9.56
N THR A 78 42.87 22.71 -9.91
CA THR A 78 43.90 21.80 -10.41
C THR A 78 45.11 21.90 -9.48
N LEU A 79 45.58 20.75 -8.98
CA LEU A 79 46.97 20.47 -8.57
C LEU A 79 47.11 18.94 -8.54
N ALA A 80 47.72 18.28 -9.54
CA ALA A 80 49.16 18.10 -9.80
C ALA A 80 49.87 17.27 -8.69
N ALA A 81 50.08 15.97 -8.95
CA ALA A 81 51.38 15.31 -9.21
C ALA A 81 51.88 14.55 -7.94
N LEU A 82 52.61 13.42 -7.94
CA LEU A 82 53.71 12.99 -8.80
C LEU A 82 54.12 11.51 -8.46
N VAL A 83 54.40 10.71 -9.49
CA VAL A 83 55.47 9.66 -9.66
C VAL A 83 55.61 8.47 -8.69
N ALA A 84 55.55 7.25 -9.26
CA ALA A 84 56.70 6.32 -9.31
C ALA A 84 56.54 5.23 -10.40
N ARG A 85 57.60 5.09 -11.20
CA ARG A 85 57.82 4.10 -12.27
C ARG A 85 57.98 2.67 -11.71
N GLY A 86 57.52 1.68 -12.47
CA GLY A 86 57.91 0.28 -12.30
C GLY A 86 57.83 -0.49 -13.62
N VAL A 87 58.96 -0.59 -14.32
CA VAL A 87 59.16 -1.38 -15.53
C VAL A 87 59.17 -2.86 -15.18
N GLY A 88 58.40 -3.68 -15.90
CA GLY A 88 58.43 -5.14 -15.77
C GLY A 88 57.87 -5.85 -16.99
N ARG A 89 58.70 -6.01 -18.04
CA ARG A 89 58.45 -6.94 -19.14
C ARG A 89 58.62 -8.36 -18.62
N GLY A 90 57.51 -9.10 -18.49
CA GLY A 90 57.49 -10.54 -18.19
C GLY A 90 56.66 -11.28 -19.23
N ARG A 91 57.32 -11.96 -20.16
CA ARG A 91 56.73 -12.80 -21.21
C ARG A 91 56.53 -14.20 -20.64
N ALA A 92 55.29 -14.65 -20.41
CA ALA A 92 55.04 -16.05 -20.06
C ALA A 92 53.63 -16.55 -20.42
N ARG A 93 53.60 -17.37 -21.48
CA ARG A 93 52.82 -18.61 -21.68
C ARG A 93 51.32 -18.60 -21.34
N SER A 94 50.53 -18.52 -22.42
CA SER A 94 49.14 -18.98 -22.46
C SER A 94 49.04 -20.47 -22.16
N TRP A 95 48.46 -20.82 -21.01
CA TRP A 95 47.87 -22.13 -20.78
C TRP A 95 46.38 -22.03 -21.08
N ARG A 96 45.94 -22.68 -22.17
CA ARG A 96 44.53 -22.97 -22.39
C ARG A 96 44.15 -24.08 -21.43
N VAL A 97 43.50 -23.73 -20.32
CA VAL A 97 42.72 -24.68 -19.53
C VAL A 97 41.29 -24.58 -20.07
N ALA A 98 40.88 -25.62 -20.81
CA ALA A 98 39.49 -25.84 -21.14
C ALA A 98 38.76 -26.25 -19.85
N ALA A 99 38.23 -25.27 -19.11
CA ALA A 99 37.27 -25.53 -18.06
C ALA A 99 35.91 -25.75 -18.73
N SER A 100 35.52 -27.03 -18.84
CA SER A 100 34.14 -27.42 -19.10
C SER A 100 33.30 -26.93 -17.93
N ALA A 101 32.66 -25.77 -18.10
CA ALA A 101 31.61 -25.31 -17.21
C ALA A 101 30.38 -26.17 -17.50
N ALA A 102 30.29 -27.32 -16.83
CA ALA A 102 29.01 -27.96 -16.60
C ALA A 102 28.19 -26.99 -15.77
N THR A 103 27.30 -26.26 -16.43
CA THR A 103 26.27 -25.44 -15.80
C THR A 103 25.39 -26.40 -15.02
N ALA A 104 25.73 -26.64 -13.76
CA ALA A 104 24.82 -27.26 -12.82
C ALA A 104 23.61 -26.33 -12.76
N VAL A 105 22.51 -26.77 -13.38
CA VAL A 105 21.18 -26.26 -13.10
C VAL A 105 20.96 -26.59 -11.64
N VAL A 106 21.24 -25.64 -10.77
CA VAL A 106 20.78 -25.68 -9.39
C VAL A 106 19.27 -25.56 -9.50
N GLU A 107 18.58 -26.70 -9.50
CA GLU A 107 17.15 -26.77 -9.28
C GLU A 107 16.89 -26.00 -7.98
N ALA A 108 16.31 -24.81 -8.11
CA ALA A 108 15.78 -24.11 -6.96
C ALA A 108 14.73 -25.05 -6.35
N PRO A 109 14.82 -25.37 -5.05
CA PRO A 109 13.82 -26.22 -4.43
C PRO A 109 12.48 -25.50 -4.57
N ALA A 110 11.53 -26.12 -5.27
CA ALA A 110 10.15 -25.67 -5.26
C ALA A 110 9.74 -25.57 -3.79
N THR A 111 9.59 -24.34 -3.30
CA THR A 111 9.20 -24.04 -1.92
C THR A 111 7.73 -24.37 -1.75
N GLU A 112 7.39 -25.65 -1.78
CA GLU A 112 6.06 -26.13 -1.49
C GLU A 112 5.76 -25.87 -0.01
N VAL A 113 4.62 -25.23 0.25
CA VAL A 113 4.13 -25.01 1.60
C VAL A 113 3.79 -26.36 2.22
N SER A 114 4.32 -26.63 3.41
CA SER A 114 4.03 -27.89 4.11
C SER A 114 2.52 -28.10 4.24
N PRO A 115 1.95 -29.22 3.75
CA PRO A 115 0.51 -29.47 3.79
C PRO A 115 -0.03 -29.52 5.23
N ALA A 116 0.83 -29.88 6.20
CA ALA A 116 0.50 -29.84 7.62
C ALA A 116 0.25 -28.40 8.11
N LYS A 117 1.05 -27.43 7.65
CA LYS A 117 0.87 -26.00 8.00
C LYS A 117 -0.39 -25.42 7.36
N VAL A 118 -0.63 -25.74 6.08
CA VAL A 118 -1.87 -25.36 5.38
C VAL A 118 -3.10 -25.88 6.14
N LYS A 119 -3.10 -27.16 6.50
CA LYS A 119 -4.20 -27.77 7.25
C LYS A 119 -4.37 -27.11 8.62
N ALA A 120 -3.28 -26.92 9.37
CA ALA A 120 -3.32 -26.26 10.67
C ALA A 120 -3.92 -24.86 10.60
N LEU A 121 -3.61 -24.09 9.56
CA LEU A 121 -4.17 -22.76 9.38
C LEU A 121 -5.66 -22.82 8.99
N LYS A 122 -6.06 -23.76 8.13
CA LYS A 122 -7.49 -23.99 7.81
C LYS A 122 -8.29 -24.35 9.06
N ASP A 123 -7.76 -25.23 9.89
CA ASP A 123 -8.35 -25.63 11.17
C ASP A 123 -8.44 -24.43 12.12
N LEU A 124 -7.46 -23.51 12.11
CA LEU A 124 -7.51 -22.27 12.91
C LEU A 124 -8.71 -21.38 12.54
N PHE A 125 -8.98 -21.23 11.24
CA PHE A 125 -10.12 -20.46 10.73
C PHE A 125 -11.46 -21.07 11.17
N THR A 126 -11.60 -22.39 11.09
CA THR A 126 -12.84 -23.09 11.42
C THR A 126 -13.05 -23.23 12.92
N ASP A 127 -12.02 -23.64 13.66
CA ASP A 127 -12.15 -24.11 15.03
C ASP A 127 -12.20 -22.96 16.04
N LEU A 128 -11.39 -21.90 15.83
CA LEU A 128 -11.30 -20.80 16.77
C LEU A 128 -12.20 -19.62 16.41
N LEU A 129 -12.41 -19.39 15.12
CA LEU A 129 -13.02 -18.16 14.65
C LEU A 129 -14.42 -18.37 14.08
N ASP A 130 -14.82 -19.62 13.77
CA ASP A 130 -16.05 -19.96 13.04
C ASP A 130 -16.16 -19.14 11.74
N VAL A 131 -15.03 -19.04 11.05
CA VAL A 131 -14.86 -18.16 9.91
C VAL A 131 -14.44 -18.99 8.69
N LYS A 132 -14.97 -18.61 7.53
CA LYS A 132 -14.70 -19.30 6.27
C LYS A 132 -13.28 -19.00 5.78
N VAL A 133 -12.61 -20.04 5.29
CA VAL A 133 -11.26 -19.96 4.72
C VAL A 133 -11.26 -19.18 3.38
N PRO A 134 -10.28 -18.29 3.14
CA PRO A 134 -10.09 -17.66 1.82
C PRO A 134 -9.85 -18.70 0.71
N LYS A 135 -10.48 -18.51 -0.46
CA LYS A 135 -10.40 -19.47 -1.56
C LYS A 135 -8.98 -19.71 -2.08
N LYS A 136 -8.15 -18.66 -2.12
CA LYS A 136 -6.78 -18.69 -2.61
C LYS A 136 -5.74 -18.75 -1.50
N LEU A 137 -6.09 -19.31 -0.34
CA LEU A 137 -5.19 -19.35 0.82
C LEU A 137 -3.87 -20.07 0.50
N GLU A 138 -3.91 -21.21 -0.19
CA GLU A 138 -2.69 -21.99 -0.49
C GLU A 138 -1.70 -21.22 -1.38
N VAL A 139 -2.23 -20.54 -2.40
CA VAL A 139 -1.45 -19.69 -3.30
C VAL A 139 -0.86 -18.51 -2.53
N PHE A 140 -1.66 -17.89 -1.66
CA PHE A 140 -1.19 -16.81 -0.78
C PHE A 140 -0.05 -17.25 0.14
N LEU A 141 -0.16 -18.43 0.76
CA LEU A 141 0.92 -18.99 1.59
C LEU A 141 2.18 -19.27 0.77
N SER A 142 2.02 -19.77 -0.45
CA SER A 142 3.14 -20.05 -1.36
C SER A 142 3.87 -18.76 -1.76
N VAL A 143 3.10 -17.70 -2.06
CA VAL A 143 3.65 -16.36 -2.33
C VAL A 143 4.38 -15.78 -1.13
N LEU A 144 3.84 -15.95 0.09
CA LEU A 144 4.50 -15.49 1.31
C LEU A 144 5.80 -16.26 1.56
N GLN A 145 5.79 -17.58 1.43
CA GLN A 145 7.00 -18.41 1.60
C GLN A 145 8.07 -18.08 0.55
N ALA A 146 7.67 -17.85 -0.70
CA ALA A 146 8.53 -17.35 -1.76
C ALA A 146 9.06 -15.92 -1.51
N SER A 147 8.43 -15.17 -0.60
CA SER A 147 8.85 -13.83 -0.17
C SER A 147 9.63 -13.87 1.16
N ASP A 148 10.28 -14.98 1.46
CA ASP A 148 11.08 -15.23 2.68
C ASP A 148 10.30 -15.23 4.01
N PHE A 149 8.98 -15.37 3.97
CA PHE A 149 8.20 -15.52 5.21
C PHE A 149 8.16 -16.97 5.67
N SER A 150 8.35 -17.17 6.98
CA SER A 150 8.08 -18.43 7.65
C SER A 150 6.59 -18.56 7.96
N ILE A 151 5.90 -19.48 7.27
CA ILE A 151 4.48 -19.78 7.50
C ILE A 151 4.30 -20.40 8.89
N LEU A 152 3.32 -19.89 9.65
CA LEU A 152 3.04 -20.36 11.00
C LEU A 152 2.21 -21.65 11.02
N GLY A 153 2.60 -22.58 11.88
CA GLY A 153 1.83 -23.78 12.22
C GLY A 153 0.80 -23.57 13.34
N ARG A 154 0.15 -24.67 13.77
CA ARG A 154 -0.99 -24.66 14.72
C ARG A 154 -0.71 -23.98 16.05
N ASP A 155 0.50 -24.12 16.58
CA ASP A 155 0.89 -23.60 17.90
C ASP A 155 2.05 -22.59 17.83
N GLU A 156 2.65 -22.41 16.64
CA GLU A 156 3.78 -21.49 16.45
C GLU A 156 3.36 -20.04 16.71
N TRP A 157 2.11 -19.67 16.41
CA TRP A 157 1.60 -18.32 16.68
C TRP A 157 1.62 -17.94 18.17
N LYS A 158 1.54 -18.92 19.07
CA LYS A 158 1.63 -18.68 20.53
C LYS A 158 3.01 -18.22 20.95
N THR A 159 4.04 -18.58 20.17
CA THR A 159 5.44 -18.25 20.47
C THR A 159 5.86 -16.85 20.04
N ILE A 160 5.06 -16.20 19.17
CA ILE A 160 5.28 -14.82 18.72
C ILE A 160 5.41 -13.89 19.93
N GLY A 161 4.53 -14.07 20.92
CA GLY A 161 4.41 -13.19 22.08
C GLY A 161 4.07 -11.74 21.68
N GLY A 162 4.13 -10.83 22.66
CA GLY A 162 3.88 -9.40 22.43
C GLY A 162 2.41 -9.02 22.23
N ASP A 163 2.19 -7.76 21.82
CA ASP A 163 0.87 -7.14 21.70
C ASP A 163 0.30 -7.32 20.27
N LEU A 164 0.15 -8.57 19.81
CA LEU A 164 -0.51 -8.83 18.52
C LEU A 164 -1.97 -8.38 18.59
N HIS A 165 -2.43 -7.66 17.57
CA HIS A 165 -3.77 -7.12 17.54
C HIS A 165 -4.81 -8.25 17.46
N PRO A 166 -5.87 -8.24 18.30
CA PRO A 166 -6.77 -9.38 18.46
C PRO A 166 -7.60 -9.74 17.21
N PHE A 167 -7.70 -8.83 16.23
CA PHE A 167 -8.40 -9.09 14.96
C PHE A 167 -7.50 -9.58 13.84
N ILE A 168 -6.19 -9.73 14.10
CA ILE A 168 -5.25 -10.27 13.13
C ILE A 168 -5.12 -11.77 13.37
N ILE A 169 -5.40 -12.54 12.33
CA ILE A 169 -5.03 -13.95 12.27
C ILE A 169 -3.59 -14.01 11.79
N PRO A 170 -2.62 -14.40 12.63
CA PRO A 170 -1.22 -14.46 12.22
C PRO A 170 -1.05 -15.61 11.23
N VAL A 171 -0.46 -15.31 10.06
CA VAL A 171 -0.28 -16.29 8.99
C VAL A 171 1.19 -16.63 8.80
N ALA A 172 2.05 -15.61 8.76
CA ALA A 172 3.47 -15.80 8.51
C ALA A 172 4.30 -14.76 9.25
N THR A 173 5.59 -15.05 9.43
CA THR A 173 6.53 -14.17 10.12
C THR A 173 7.81 -13.99 9.32
N ILE A 174 8.44 -12.84 9.46
CA ILE A 174 9.76 -12.55 8.91
C ILE A 174 10.57 -11.80 9.98
N GLY A 175 11.89 -12.00 9.97
CA GLY A 175 12.81 -11.41 10.95
C GLY A 175 13.05 -12.28 12.18
N ALA A 176 13.98 -11.85 13.03
CA ALA A 176 14.30 -12.50 14.29
C ALA A 176 13.15 -12.33 15.31
N LEU A 177 13.07 -13.20 16.32
CA LEU A 177 12.05 -13.16 17.38
C LEU A 177 12.15 -11.95 18.33
N ASP A 178 12.99 -10.96 18.02
CA ASP A 178 13.21 -9.74 18.79
C ASP A 178 12.35 -8.58 18.24
N ASP A 179 12.83 -7.35 18.32
CA ASP A 179 12.08 -6.14 17.89
C ASP A 179 11.88 -6.05 16.37
N ASP A 180 12.59 -6.86 15.60
CA ASP A 180 12.49 -6.93 14.14
C ASP A 180 11.46 -7.94 13.65
N LEU A 181 10.80 -8.68 14.56
CA LEU A 181 9.75 -9.62 14.21
C LEU A 181 8.58 -8.87 13.54
N GLN A 182 8.36 -9.17 12.26
CA GLN A 182 7.19 -8.72 11.52
C GLN A 182 6.27 -9.90 11.27
N VAL A 183 5.01 -9.74 11.67
CA VAL A 183 3.94 -10.70 11.46
C VAL A 183 3.08 -10.20 10.31
N VAL A 184 2.87 -11.03 9.30
CA VAL A 184 1.85 -10.83 8.28
C VAL A 184 0.64 -11.69 8.64
N GLY A 185 -0.54 -11.07 8.56
CA GLY A 185 -1.77 -11.73 8.92
C GLY A 185 -2.96 -11.27 8.12
N LEU A 186 -4.09 -11.92 8.37
CA LEU A 186 -5.38 -11.62 7.76
C LEU A 186 -6.30 -11.00 8.79
N MET A 187 -6.84 -9.83 8.46
CA MET A 187 -7.81 -9.15 9.31
C MET A 187 -9.22 -9.50 8.85
N ILE A 188 -10.02 -10.04 9.78
CA ILE A 188 -11.39 -10.54 9.52
C ILE A 188 -12.49 -9.50 9.71
N ARG A 189 -12.13 -8.34 10.29
CA ARG A 189 -13.03 -7.21 10.52
C ARG A 189 -12.35 -5.94 10.07
N GLU A 190 -13.10 -5.05 9.45
CA GLU A 190 -12.60 -3.69 9.22
C GLU A 190 -12.42 -2.96 10.56
N PRO A 191 -11.57 -1.93 10.64
CA PRO A 191 -11.39 -1.17 11.86
C PRO A 191 -12.67 -0.46 12.36
N ASN A 192 -13.63 -0.20 11.46
CA ASN A 192 -14.96 0.32 11.80
C ASN A 192 -15.89 -0.75 12.43
N GLY A 193 -15.43 -1.99 12.60
CA GLY A 193 -16.16 -3.11 13.18
C GLY A 193 -16.95 -3.97 12.18
N ALA A 194 -17.03 -3.56 10.90
CA ALA A 194 -17.73 -4.32 9.88
C ALA A 194 -17.08 -5.70 9.68
N THR A 195 -17.92 -6.75 9.67
CA THR A 195 -17.44 -8.12 9.44
C THR A 195 -17.14 -8.30 7.96
N LEU A 196 -15.93 -8.77 7.66
CA LEU A 196 -15.51 -9.00 6.29
C LEU A 196 -15.95 -10.38 5.83
N ARG A 197 -16.24 -10.49 4.54
CA ARG A 197 -16.38 -11.79 3.89
C ARG A 197 -14.98 -12.37 3.62
N PRO A 198 -14.84 -13.70 3.44
CA PRO A 198 -13.54 -14.35 3.23
C PRO A 198 -12.76 -13.86 2.02
N ASP A 199 -13.48 -13.47 0.97
CA ASP A 199 -12.94 -12.85 -0.24
C ASP A 199 -12.43 -11.42 0.00
N ALA A 200 -12.76 -10.82 1.14
CA ALA A 200 -12.44 -9.44 1.50
C ALA A 200 -11.55 -9.35 2.75
N TYR A 201 -10.93 -10.45 3.20
CA TYR A 201 -9.97 -10.37 4.30
C TYR A 201 -8.77 -9.54 3.91
N GLN A 202 -8.54 -8.51 4.73
CA GLN A 202 -7.51 -7.53 4.50
C GLN A 202 -6.15 -8.12 4.90
N VAL A 203 -5.16 -7.97 4.02
CA VAL A 203 -3.79 -8.36 4.31
C VAL A 203 -3.12 -7.22 5.06
N VAL A 204 -2.63 -7.52 6.25
CA VAL A 204 -2.02 -6.54 7.14
C VAL A 204 -0.70 -7.07 7.67
N SER A 205 0.17 -6.16 8.13
CA SER A 205 1.33 -6.55 8.93
C SER A 205 1.39 -5.78 10.24
N GLN A 206 2.03 -6.39 11.22
CA GLN A 206 2.28 -5.79 12.52
C GLN A 206 3.66 -6.20 13.01
N ARG A 207 4.34 -5.30 13.72
CA ARG A 207 5.54 -5.62 14.50
C ARG A 207 5.18 -5.66 15.99
N PRO A 208 4.69 -6.80 16.52
CA PRO A 208 4.00 -6.87 17.81
C PRO A 208 4.87 -6.46 19.01
N ARG A 209 6.20 -6.47 18.87
CA ARG A 209 7.17 -6.07 19.91
C ARG A 209 7.64 -4.62 19.79
N LYS A 210 7.57 -4.05 18.58
CA LYS A 210 8.05 -2.70 18.27
C LYS A 210 6.95 -1.65 18.23
N SER A 211 5.75 -2.04 17.78
CA SER A 211 4.65 -1.09 17.56
C SER A 211 3.28 -1.72 17.78
N LYS A 212 2.36 -0.93 18.32
CA LYS A 212 0.93 -1.28 18.45
C LYS A 212 0.12 -0.96 17.19
N TYR A 213 0.79 -0.48 16.15
CA TYR A 213 0.20 -0.10 14.88
C TYR A 213 0.09 -1.30 13.95
N VAL A 214 -0.96 -1.31 13.14
CA VAL A 214 -1.20 -2.29 12.09
C VAL A 214 -1.02 -1.60 10.75
N GLU A 215 -0.11 -2.11 9.92
CA GLU A 215 0.16 -1.62 8.59
C GLU A 215 -0.76 -2.34 7.59
N PHE A 216 -1.59 -1.56 6.90
CA PHE A 216 -2.49 -2.08 5.88
C PHE A 216 -1.75 -2.28 4.56
N ILE A 217 -1.75 -3.51 4.03
CA ILE A 217 -1.00 -3.85 2.81
C ILE A 217 -1.95 -3.96 1.61
N SER A 218 -3.02 -4.73 1.75
CA SER A 218 -3.95 -4.99 0.65
C SER A 218 -5.38 -5.17 1.16
N LYS A 219 -6.34 -4.74 0.34
CA LYS A 219 -7.78 -4.87 0.61
C LYS A 219 -8.25 -6.32 0.65
N ASP A 220 -7.63 -7.17 -0.15
CA ASP A 220 -7.92 -8.59 -0.17
C ASP A 220 -6.67 -9.42 -0.54
N VAL A 221 -6.80 -10.74 -0.37
CA VAL A 221 -5.75 -11.72 -0.65
C VAL A 221 -5.45 -11.80 -2.16
N ASP A 222 -6.47 -11.70 -3.00
CA ASP A 222 -6.34 -11.81 -4.45
C ASP A 222 -5.50 -10.67 -5.02
N LYS A 223 -5.78 -9.44 -4.60
CA LYS A 223 -5.06 -8.21 -4.96
C LYS A 223 -3.63 -8.24 -4.45
N TYR A 224 -3.40 -8.81 -3.27
CA TYR A 224 -2.05 -9.03 -2.76
C TYR A 224 -1.27 -9.97 -3.69
N ILE A 225 -1.85 -11.13 -4.04
CA ILE A 225 -1.22 -12.10 -4.95
C ILE A 225 -0.89 -11.45 -6.31
N MET A 226 -1.87 -10.77 -6.91
CA MET A 226 -1.70 -10.08 -8.20
C MET A 226 -0.58 -9.04 -8.14
N ARG A 227 -0.58 -8.22 -7.07
CA ARG A 227 0.47 -7.22 -6.86
C ARG A 227 1.85 -7.86 -6.75
N ARG A 228 2.00 -8.92 -5.96
CA ARG A 228 3.29 -9.61 -5.79
C ARG A 228 3.78 -10.21 -7.10
N ALA A 229 2.89 -10.77 -7.92
CA ALA A 229 3.22 -11.31 -9.24
C ALA A 229 3.74 -10.21 -10.20
N GLU A 230 3.06 -9.07 -10.26
CA GLU A 230 3.46 -7.92 -11.08
C GLU A 230 4.79 -7.32 -10.60
N GLU A 231 4.97 -7.14 -9.29
CA GLU A 231 6.22 -6.62 -8.71
C GLU A 231 7.42 -7.56 -8.93
N ALA A 232 7.21 -8.87 -8.78
CA ALA A 232 8.22 -9.90 -9.03
C ALA A 232 8.67 -9.91 -10.51
N THR A 233 7.70 -9.89 -11.42
CA THR A 233 7.97 -9.89 -12.87
C THR A 233 8.62 -8.58 -13.34
N PHE A 234 8.31 -7.46 -12.68
CA PHE A 234 8.94 -6.18 -12.93
C PHE A 234 10.42 -6.19 -12.53
N ARG A 235 10.74 -6.67 -11.32
CA ARG A 235 12.12 -6.71 -10.79
C ARG A 235 13.02 -7.66 -11.58
N LYS A 236 12.49 -8.80 -12.04
CA LYS A 236 13.24 -9.82 -12.81
C LYS A 236 14.48 -10.33 -12.08
N GLU A 237 14.44 -10.29 -10.75
CA GLU A 237 15.51 -10.79 -9.89
C GLU A 237 15.37 -12.30 -9.75
N LYS A 238 16.48 -13.01 -9.54
CA LYS A 238 16.46 -14.47 -9.35
C LYS A 238 15.67 -14.88 -8.10
N GLU A 239 15.69 -14.02 -7.10
CA GLU A 239 14.99 -14.19 -5.82
C GLU A 239 13.47 -14.13 -5.99
N ASP A 240 12.97 -13.51 -7.08
CA ASP A 240 11.55 -13.34 -7.35
C ASP A 240 10.95 -14.44 -8.23
N LEU A 241 11.78 -15.31 -8.83
CA LEU A 241 11.31 -16.43 -9.65
C LEU A 241 10.32 -17.34 -8.92
N PRO A 242 10.54 -17.71 -7.63
CA PRO A 242 9.58 -18.53 -6.90
C PRO A 242 8.21 -17.86 -6.72
N ILE A 243 8.15 -16.52 -6.69
CA ILE A 243 6.88 -15.78 -6.61
C ILE A 243 6.13 -15.88 -7.93
N VAL A 244 6.84 -15.76 -9.06
CA VAL A 244 6.24 -15.89 -10.40
C VAL A 244 5.72 -17.32 -10.62
N GLU A 245 6.49 -18.32 -10.23
CA GLU A 245 6.08 -19.73 -10.31
C GLU A 245 4.87 -20.03 -9.41
N ALA A 246 4.86 -19.52 -8.17
CA ALA A 246 3.73 -19.71 -7.26
C ALA A 246 2.41 -19.06 -7.75
N THR A 247 2.49 -18.12 -8.68
CA THR A 247 1.33 -17.34 -9.15
C THR A 247 0.90 -17.66 -10.57
N SER A 248 1.70 -18.42 -11.34
CA SER A 248 1.49 -18.67 -12.77
C SER A 248 0.14 -19.30 -13.10
N ASP A 249 -0.37 -20.17 -12.23
CA ASP A 249 -1.63 -20.89 -12.49
C ASP A 249 -2.88 -20.04 -12.20
N VAL A 250 -2.70 -18.93 -11.49
CA VAL A 250 -3.81 -18.16 -10.90
C VAL A 250 -3.89 -16.75 -11.48
N TYR A 251 -2.77 -16.23 -11.97
CA TYR A 251 -2.69 -14.87 -12.48
C TYR A 251 -1.70 -14.74 -13.64
N ASP A 252 -2.24 -14.30 -14.78
CA ASP A 252 -1.44 -13.87 -15.92
C ASP A 252 -0.96 -12.43 -15.72
N VAL A 253 0.35 -12.27 -15.60
CA VAL A 253 1.02 -10.97 -15.49
C VAL A 253 0.83 -10.18 -16.78
N ARG A 254 0.45 -8.91 -16.65
CA ARG A 254 0.09 -8.05 -17.80
C ARG A 254 0.94 -6.79 -17.90
N PHE A 255 1.66 -6.40 -16.84
CA PHE A 255 2.49 -5.21 -16.91
C PHE A 255 3.68 -5.41 -17.87
N THR A 256 3.86 -4.44 -18.77
CA THR A 256 4.95 -4.42 -19.75
C THR A 256 5.81 -3.16 -19.68
N GLY A 257 5.56 -2.29 -18.69
CA GLY A 257 6.30 -1.04 -18.52
C GLY A 257 7.72 -1.27 -18.00
N LYS A 258 8.55 -0.22 -18.08
CA LYS A 258 9.98 -0.27 -17.72
C LYS A 258 10.32 0.48 -16.44
N ASP A 259 9.49 1.43 -16.03
CA ASP A 259 9.80 2.34 -14.91
C ASP A 259 8.91 2.04 -13.69
N ARG A 260 9.42 2.28 -12.48
CA ARG A 260 8.68 2.07 -11.23
C ARG A 260 7.39 2.88 -11.15
N THR A 261 7.41 4.13 -11.59
CA THR A 261 6.21 4.97 -11.67
C THR A 261 5.14 4.38 -12.60
N ALA A 262 5.56 3.75 -13.70
CA ALA A 262 4.62 3.09 -14.61
C ALA A 262 4.01 1.85 -13.96
N LEU A 263 4.78 1.10 -13.17
CA LEU A 263 4.28 0.00 -12.37
C LEU A 263 3.29 0.49 -11.31
N ASP A 264 3.60 1.56 -10.59
CA ASP A 264 2.73 2.12 -9.56
C ASP A 264 1.38 2.57 -10.14
N LYS A 265 1.40 3.24 -11.29
CA LYS A 265 0.17 3.60 -12.03
C LYS A 265 -0.59 2.37 -12.50
N TRP A 266 0.10 1.36 -13.02
CA TRP A 266 -0.53 0.10 -13.43
C TRP A 266 -1.21 -0.60 -12.25
N LEU A 267 -0.51 -0.70 -11.12
CA LEU A 267 -1.03 -1.32 -9.91
C LEU A 267 -2.33 -0.62 -9.47
N LEU A 268 -2.38 0.71 -9.43
CA LEU A 268 -3.60 1.42 -9.03
C LEU A 268 -4.76 1.27 -10.02
N LEU A 269 -4.48 1.26 -11.32
CA LEU A 269 -5.52 1.25 -12.36
C LEU A 269 -6.09 -0.14 -12.63
N GLU A 270 -5.23 -1.16 -12.67
CA GLU A 270 -5.59 -2.50 -13.16
C GLU A 270 -5.63 -3.55 -12.07
N VAL A 271 -4.72 -3.46 -11.09
CA VAL A 271 -4.69 -4.42 -9.98
C VAL A 271 -5.66 -3.94 -8.90
N GLY A 272 -5.35 -2.86 -8.20
CA GLY A 272 -6.22 -2.29 -7.19
C GLY A 272 -5.53 -1.20 -6.36
N PRO A 273 -6.28 -0.58 -5.45
CA PRO A 273 -5.73 0.48 -4.62
C PRO A 273 -4.79 -0.09 -3.55
N PHE A 274 -3.58 0.45 -3.47
CA PHE A 274 -2.58 0.11 -2.45
C PHE A 274 -2.06 1.38 -1.76
N PRO A 275 -2.04 1.45 -0.42
CA PRO A 275 -1.67 2.67 0.30
C PRO A 275 -0.27 3.19 0.00
N ASP A 276 0.70 2.29 -0.03
CA ASP A 276 2.10 2.62 -0.28
C ASP A 276 2.30 3.10 -1.72
N VAL A 277 1.57 2.53 -2.68
CA VAL A 277 1.59 2.99 -4.09
C VAL A 277 1.03 4.42 -4.21
N TYR A 278 -0.06 4.73 -3.51
CA TYR A 278 -0.57 6.11 -3.43
C TYR A 278 0.45 7.07 -2.81
N LYS A 279 1.10 6.68 -1.70
CA LYS A 279 2.14 7.48 -1.05
C LYS A 279 3.33 7.72 -1.97
N ASN A 280 3.82 6.69 -2.64
CA ASN A 280 4.94 6.77 -3.56
C ASN A 280 4.64 7.76 -4.70
N LEU A 281 3.46 7.65 -5.34
CA LEU A 281 3.04 8.56 -6.40
C LEU A 281 2.87 9.99 -5.90
N ALA A 282 2.27 10.19 -4.73
CA ALA A 282 2.11 11.52 -4.13
C ALA A 282 3.47 12.17 -3.86
N VAL A 283 4.40 11.44 -3.23
CA VAL A 283 5.77 11.90 -2.95
C VAL A 283 6.54 12.16 -4.24
N GLU A 284 6.35 11.35 -5.28
CA GLU A 284 6.98 11.58 -6.58
C GLU A 284 6.54 12.91 -7.21
N HIS A 285 5.24 13.21 -7.22
CA HIS A 285 4.73 14.49 -7.71
C HIS A 285 5.28 15.68 -6.92
N ILE A 286 5.32 15.56 -5.59
CA ILE A 286 5.91 16.56 -4.69
C ILE A 286 7.39 16.79 -5.04
N ASN A 287 8.17 15.72 -5.18
CA ASN A 287 9.60 15.78 -5.49
C ASN A 287 9.88 16.38 -6.89
N LYS A 288 8.93 16.25 -7.82
CA LYS A 288 8.99 16.88 -9.15
C LYS A 288 8.59 18.36 -9.14
N GLY A 289 8.27 18.92 -7.97
CA GLY A 289 7.86 20.32 -7.83
C GLY A 289 6.37 20.57 -8.10
N ASP A 290 5.54 19.51 -8.12
CA ASP A 290 4.09 19.61 -8.26
C ASP A 290 3.37 19.07 -7.01
N PRO A 291 3.42 19.81 -5.89
CA PRO A 291 2.77 19.38 -4.65
C PRO A 291 1.24 19.34 -4.78
N LYS A 292 0.64 20.09 -5.72
CA LYS A 292 -0.82 20.11 -5.94
C LYS A 292 -1.32 18.76 -6.45
N SER A 293 -0.66 18.19 -7.46
CA SER A 293 -0.97 16.83 -7.91
C SER A 293 -0.69 15.81 -6.82
N GLY A 294 0.40 15.99 -6.06
CA GLY A 294 0.69 15.14 -4.90
C GLY A 294 -0.43 15.13 -3.85
N LEU A 295 -1.01 16.30 -3.56
CA LEU A 295 -2.15 16.43 -2.66
C LEU A 295 -3.41 15.76 -3.22
N VAL A 296 -3.69 15.87 -4.52
CA VAL A 296 -4.83 15.17 -5.15
C VAL A 296 -4.70 13.65 -5.02
N VAL A 297 -3.49 13.11 -5.22
CA VAL A 297 -3.22 11.68 -5.03
C VAL A 297 -3.40 11.27 -3.56
N ALA A 298 -2.89 12.07 -2.62
CA ALA A 298 -3.07 11.85 -1.20
C ALA A 298 -4.56 11.88 -0.79
N ASP A 299 -5.35 12.79 -1.37
CA ASP A 299 -6.78 12.90 -1.10
C ASP A 299 -7.56 11.70 -1.69
N THR A 300 -7.20 11.26 -2.89
CA THR A 300 -7.77 10.05 -3.50
C THR A 300 -7.53 8.81 -2.62
N MET A 301 -6.35 8.72 -1.98
CA MET A 301 -6.06 7.67 -0.99
C MET A 301 -6.97 7.79 0.24
N ARG A 302 -7.22 9.02 0.72
CA ARG A 302 -8.15 9.29 1.83
C ARG A 302 -9.58 8.91 1.47
N GLU A 303 -10.07 9.21 0.27
CA GLU A 303 -11.39 8.75 -0.17
C GLU A 303 -11.48 7.23 -0.25
N THR A 304 -10.40 6.58 -0.67
CA THR A 304 -10.38 5.12 -0.89
C THR A 304 -10.33 4.33 0.41
N PHE A 305 -9.55 4.77 1.40
CA PHE A 305 -9.31 4.01 2.64
C PHE A 305 -9.77 4.72 3.92
N GLY A 306 -9.98 6.04 3.85
CA GLY A 306 -10.24 6.90 4.99
C GLY A 306 -11.61 6.70 5.62
N THR A 307 -12.48 5.84 5.07
CA THR A 307 -13.73 5.43 5.71
C THR A 307 -13.51 4.48 6.88
N SER A 308 -12.38 3.75 6.89
CA SER A 308 -12.12 2.71 7.88
C SER A 308 -10.73 2.84 8.51
N TRP A 309 -9.77 3.51 7.86
CA TRP A 309 -8.39 3.64 8.33
C TRP A 309 -8.01 5.09 8.61
N ALA A 310 -7.25 5.34 9.68
CA ALA A 310 -6.80 6.68 10.06
C ALA A 310 -5.56 7.16 9.30
N PHE A 311 -4.63 6.27 8.90
CA PHE A 311 -3.39 6.65 8.22
C PHE A 311 -3.56 7.57 6.98
N PRO A 312 -4.63 7.47 6.15
CA PRO A 312 -4.77 8.36 5.01
C PRO A 312 -4.98 9.82 5.41
N HIS A 313 -5.74 10.05 6.48
CA HIS A 313 -5.98 11.39 7.02
C HIS A 313 -4.70 12.00 7.57
N ALA A 314 -3.89 11.19 8.26
CA ALA A 314 -2.56 11.59 8.73
C ALA A 314 -1.62 11.95 7.57
N PHE A 315 -1.64 11.17 6.48
CA PHE A 315 -0.82 11.45 5.31
C PHE A 315 -1.23 12.73 4.58
N VAL A 316 -2.54 12.98 4.39
CA VAL A 316 -3.04 14.24 3.81
C VAL A 316 -2.62 15.44 4.67
N SER A 317 -2.77 15.33 5.99
CA SER A 317 -2.32 16.36 6.94
C SER A 317 -0.83 16.64 6.80
N TRP A 318 0.00 15.58 6.68
CA TRP A 318 1.43 15.71 6.45
C TRP A 318 1.76 16.42 5.13
N VAL A 319 1.08 16.07 4.02
CA VAL A 319 1.29 16.73 2.72
C VAL A 319 0.96 18.22 2.81
N MET A 320 -0.22 18.56 3.35
CA MET A 320 -0.66 19.95 3.51
C MET A 320 0.31 20.77 4.37
N LYS A 321 0.68 20.24 5.55
CA LYS A 321 1.55 20.93 6.51
C LYS A 321 2.95 21.19 5.96
N ASN A 322 3.55 20.20 5.29
CA ASN A 322 4.96 20.29 4.88
C ASN A 322 5.15 20.98 3.53
N HIS A 323 4.17 20.94 2.63
CA HIS A 323 4.33 21.43 1.26
C HIS A 323 3.48 22.65 0.89
N PHE A 324 2.55 23.07 1.76
CA PHE A 324 1.70 24.24 1.52
C PHE A 324 1.71 25.29 2.64
N GLY A 325 2.14 24.93 3.85
CA GLY A 325 1.96 25.75 5.06
C GLY A 325 2.85 26.99 5.22
N LYS A 326 3.82 27.27 4.33
CA LYS A 326 4.78 28.37 4.55
C LYS A 326 4.58 29.62 3.72
N ASN A 327 4.01 29.53 2.51
CA ASN A 327 4.10 30.63 1.54
C ASN A 327 2.80 31.02 0.84
N GLU A 328 1.68 30.30 1.01
CA GLU A 328 0.50 30.58 0.16
C GLU A 328 -0.82 30.85 0.90
N LEU A 329 -1.21 30.19 2.00
CA LEU A 329 -2.50 30.45 2.67
C LEU A 329 -2.49 29.96 4.13
N GLU A 330 -2.80 30.83 5.10
CA GLU A 330 -3.06 30.45 6.52
C GLU A 330 -4.11 29.34 6.63
N ASP A 331 -5.04 29.28 5.68
CA ASP A 331 -6.10 28.27 5.59
C ASP A 331 -5.57 26.83 5.51
N ARG A 332 -4.39 26.60 4.93
CA ARG A 332 -3.86 25.24 4.72
C ARG A 332 -3.32 24.60 6.00
N GLU A 333 -2.84 25.38 6.96
CA GLU A 333 -2.44 24.85 8.25
C GLU A 333 -3.67 24.42 9.08
N VAL A 334 -4.74 25.23 9.03
CA VAL A 334 -6.02 24.90 9.67
C VAL A 334 -6.65 23.65 9.05
N GLU A 335 -6.67 23.55 7.72
CA GLU A 335 -7.14 22.34 7.02
C GLU A 335 -6.30 21.09 7.37
N ALA A 336 -4.98 21.23 7.46
CA ALA A 336 -4.10 20.15 7.90
C ALA A 336 -4.45 19.71 9.33
N GLY A 337 -4.74 20.67 10.22
CA GLY A 337 -5.22 20.44 11.57
C GLY A 337 -6.56 19.70 11.60
N HIS A 338 -7.53 20.09 10.77
CA HIS A 338 -8.80 19.38 10.63
C HIS A 338 -8.61 17.94 10.14
N CYS A 339 -7.76 17.71 9.15
CA CYS A 339 -7.44 16.36 8.68
C CYS A 339 -6.79 15.51 9.77
N ALA A 340 -5.87 16.08 10.56
CA ALA A 340 -5.28 15.38 11.70
C ALA A 340 -6.34 15.04 12.76
N MET A 341 -7.26 15.97 13.07
CA MET A 341 -8.33 15.73 14.03
C MET A 341 -9.27 14.61 13.61
N MET A 342 -9.53 14.43 12.30
CA MET A 342 -10.34 13.31 11.80
C MET A 342 -9.78 11.94 12.18
N CYS A 343 -8.45 11.82 12.37
CA CYS A 343 -7.83 10.60 12.88
C CYS A 343 -8.32 10.20 14.28
N PHE A 344 -8.78 11.17 15.08
CA PHE A 344 -9.19 10.99 16.47
C PHE A 344 -10.70 11.06 16.68
N THR A 345 -11.41 11.86 15.89
CA THR A 345 -12.84 12.18 16.11
C THR A 345 -13.80 11.26 15.38
N SER A 346 -13.36 10.64 14.28
CA SER A 346 -14.26 9.88 13.38
C SER A 346 -14.43 8.41 13.77
N GLY A 347 -14.03 8.04 14.99
CA GLY A 347 -14.13 6.66 15.49
C GLY A 347 -13.14 5.70 14.85
N TYR A 348 -12.12 6.19 14.14
CA TYR A 348 -11.05 5.33 13.64
C TYR A 348 -10.16 4.87 14.79
N PRO A 349 -9.87 3.57 14.90
CA PRO A 349 -9.00 3.10 15.97
C PRO A 349 -7.57 3.62 15.78
N LEU A 350 -6.93 4.09 16.85
CA LEU A 350 -5.57 4.66 16.81
C LEU A 350 -4.50 3.68 16.30
N TRP A 351 -4.73 2.38 16.41
CA TRP A 351 -3.83 1.36 15.87
C TRP A 351 -3.81 1.30 14.33
N THR A 352 -4.73 2.00 13.65
CA THR A 352 -4.75 2.15 12.19
C THR A 352 -3.89 3.31 11.68
N LEU A 353 -3.28 4.08 12.61
CA LEU A 353 -2.23 5.02 12.26
C LEU A 353 -0.96 4.24 11.91
N GLU A 354 -0.21 4.72 10.94
CA GLU A 354 1.12 4.18 10.67
C GLU A 354 2.17 4.93 11.48
N ALA A 355 3.22 4.22 11.89
CA ALA A 355 4.41 4.89 12.38
C ALA A 355 5.00 5.69 11.23
N ASN A 356 5.07 7.03 11.37
CA ASN A 356 5.76 7.88 10.41
C ASN A 356 7.16 7.31 10.18
N ARG A 357 7.41 6.80 8.98
CA ARG A 357 8.73 6.35 8.52
C ARG A 357 9.49 7.52 7.93
#